data_AF-A0A7W5UJF1-F1
#
_entry.id   AF-A0A7W5UJF1-F1
#
_cell.length_a   1.000
_cell.length_b   1.000
_cell.length_c   1.000
_cell.angle_alpha   90.00
_cell.angle_beta   90.00
_cell.angle_gamma   90.00
#
_symmetry.space_group_name_H-M   'P 1'
#
loop_
_entity.id
_entity.type
_entity.pdbx_description
1 polymer ?
#
loop_
_entity_poly.entity_id
_entity_poly.type
_entity_poly.pdbx_seq_one_letter_code
_entity_poly.pdbx_strand_id
1 'polypeptide(L)'
;MRVKKGLELRDVCGEKVIIPQGIENLDFSKMINLNESAAFLWEKVCNEDFSEEQLTVALCEEYDVDTQTAQQDVHALVEEWKKLRILEA
;
A
#
# COMPACT_ATOMS: atom_id res chain seq x y z
N MET A 1 -11.85 1.22 4.70
CA MET A 1 -11.31 1.58 3.36
C MET A 1 -10.98 0.30 2.64
N ARG A 2 -10.94 0.31 1.30
CA ARG A 2 -10.63 -0.89 0.52
C ARG A 2 -9.76 -0.56 -0.67
N VAL A 3 -8.79 -1.42 -0.97
CA VAL A 3 -7.96 -1.30 -2.17
C VAL A 3 -8.79 -1.63 -3.40
N LYS A 4 -8.62 -0.86 -4.49
CA LYS A 4 -9.28 -1.15 -5.75
C LYS A 4 -8.87 -2.51 -6.30
N LYS A 5 -9.85 -3.25 -6.79
CA LYS A 5 -9.62 -4.51 -7.51
C LYS A 5 -8.82 -4.27 -8.80
N GLY A 6 -8.08 -5.30 -9.21
CA GLY A 6 -7.24 -5.24 -10.41
C GLY A 6 -5.93 -4.50 -10.20
N LEU A 7 -5.46 -4.39 -8.95
CA LEU A 7 -4.10 -3.98 -8.60
C LEU A 7 -3.39 -5.20 -8.00
N GLU A 8 -2.13 -5.40 -8.37
CA GLU A 8 -1.30 -6.45 -7.79
C GLU A 8 0.07 -5.92 -7.38
N LEU A 9 0.60 -6.47 -6.29
CA LEU A 9 1.97 -6.25 -5.88
C LEU A 9 2.88 -7.23 -6.62
N ARG A 10 3.94 -6.72 -7.25
CA ARG A 10 4.99 -7.53 -7.88
C ARG A 10 6.36 -7.16 -7.36
N ASP A 11 7.25 -8.13 -7.43
CA ASP A 11 8.68 -7.94 -7.19
C ASP A 11 9.39 -7.80 -8.54
N VAL A 12 10.07 -6.68 -8.74
CA VAL A 12 10.84 -6.39 -9.95
C VAL A 12 12.24 -5.96 -9.52
N CYS A 13 13.23 -6.83 -9.75
CA CYS A 13 14.62 -6.58 -9.39
C CYS A 13 14.84 -6.23 -7.90
N GLY A 14 14.02 -6.79 -6.99
CA GLY A 14 14.09 -6.49 -5.56
C GLY A 14 13.31 -5.25 -5.12
N GLU A 15 12.67 -4.54 -6.07
CA GLU A 15 11.74 -3.46 -5.76
C GLU A 15 10.30 -3.98 -5.73
N LYS A 16 9.54 -3.53 -4.74
CA LYS A 16 8.11 -3.84 -4.61
C LYS A 16 7.30 -2.80 -5.37
N VAL A 17 6.54 -3.23 -6.38
CA VAL A 17 5.78 -2.33 -7.24
C VAL A 17 4.31 -2.74 -7.34
N ILE A 18 3.40 -1.77 -7.26
CA ILE A 18 1.98 -1.99 -7.56
C ILE A 18 1.75 -1.75 -9.05
N ILE A 19 1.12 -2.72 -9.71
CA ILE A 19 0.75 -2.65 -11.13
C ILE A 19 -0.73 -3.02 -11.35
N PRO A 20 -1.39 -2.46 -12.37
CA PRO A 20 -2.73 -2.90 -12.75
C PRO A 20 -2.71 -4.28 -13.41
N GLN A 21 -3.58 -5.19 -12.96
CA GLN A 21 -3.78 -6.51 -13.54
C GLN A 21 -4.47 -6.43 -14.91
N GLY A 22 -4.08 -7.31 -15.83
CA GLY A 22 -4.85 -7.62 -17.04
C GLY A 22 -4.65 -6.70 -18.24
N ILE A 23 -3.64 -5.84 -18.26
CA ILE A 23 -3.36 -5.01 -19.44
C ILE A 23 -2.30 -5.71 -20.32
N GLU A 24 -2.70 -6.18 -21.50
CA GLU A 24 -1.77 -6.68 -22.55
C GLU A 24 -0.75 -5.61 -22.99
N ASN A 25 -1.04 -4.34 -22.71
CA ASN A 25 -0.14 -3.19 -22.82
C ASN A 25 0.01 -2.51 -21.45
N LEU A 26 0.77 -3.12 -20.55
CA LEU A 26 1.05 -2.56 -19.23
C LEU A 26 1.65 -1.16 -19.40
N ASP A 27 0.93 -0.13 -18.98
CA ASP A 27 1.43 1.23 -18.96
C ASP A 27 2.32 1.39 -17.73
N PHE A 28 3.62 1.12 -17.92
CA PHE A 28 4.65 1.20 -16.89
C PHE A 28 4.75 2.59 -16.24
N SER A 29 4.20 3.65 -16.87
CA SER A 29 4.12 4.97 -16.23
C SER A 29 3.17 5.03 -15.03
N LYS A 30 2.33 3.99 -14.85
CA LYS A 30 1.37 3.86 -13.75
C LYS A 30 1.83 2.91 -12.64
N MET A 31 3.09 2.47 -12.68
CA MET A 31 3.65 1.69 -11.58
C MET A 31 3.88 2.58 -10.36
N ILE A 32 3.57 2.06 -9.19
CA ILE A 32 3.81 2.72 -7.92
C ILE A 32 4.88 1.93 -7.20
N ASN A 33 6.04 2.53 -6.99
CA ASN A 33 7.11 1.93 -6.21
C ASN A 33 6.80 2.07 -4.72
N LEU A 34 6.95 0.96 -3.99
CA LEU A 34 6.79 0.92 -2.55
C LEU A 34 8.15 0.71 -1.89
N ASN A 35 8.38 1.43 -0.80
CA ASN A 35 9.41 1.04 0.15
C ASN A 35 8.96 -0.20 0.94
N GLU A 36 9.86 -0.76 1.74
CA GLU A 36 9.63 -2.03 2.45
C GLU A 36 8.42 -1.95 3.39
N SER A 37 8.28 -0.87 4.16
CA SER A 37 7.16 -0.71 5.11
C SER A 37 5.82 -0.52 4.39
N ALA A 38 5.76 0.24 3.29
CA ALA A 38 4.54 0.39 2.52
C ALA A 38 4.14 -0.91 1.81
N ALA A 39 5.11 -1.70 1.32
CA ALA A 39 4.85 -3.01 0.74
C ALA A 39 4.27 -3.98 1.77
N PHE A 40 4.88 -4.06 2.95
CA PHE A 40 4.38 -4.86 4.07
C PHE A 40 2.92 -4.49 4.43
N LEU A 41 2.63 -3.20 4.58
CA LEU A 41 1.28 -2.72 4.90
C LEU A 41 0.28 -3.03 3.77
N TRP A 42 0.68 -2.88 2.52
CA TRP A 42 -0.14 -3.23 1.36
C TRP A 42 -0.50 -4.72 1.35
N GLU A 43 0.47 -5.61 1.56
CA GLU A 43 0.25 -7.06 1.57
C GLU A 43 -0.80 -7.47 2.60
N LYS A 44 -0.82 -6.81 3.77
CA LYS A 44 -1.83 -7.06 4.82
C LYS A 44 -3.26 -6.68 4.42
N VAL A 45 -3.44 -5.65 3.59
CA VAL A 45 -4.78 -5.04 3.39
C VAL A 45 -5.31 -5.12 1.96
N CYS A 46 -4.51 -5.57 1.00
CA CYS A 46 -4.86 -5.54 -0.43
C CYS A 46 -6.11 -6.35 -0.79
N ASN A 47 -6.54 -7.31 0.04
CA ASN A 47 -7.67 -8.19 -0.22
C ASN A 47 -8.89 -7.98 0.68
N GLU A 48 -8.82 -7.04 1.64
CA GLU A 48 -9.87 -6.85 2.63
C GLU A 48 -10.12 -5.37 2.95
N ASP A 49 -11.15 -5.12 3.77
CA ASP A 49 -11.44 -3.79 4.28
C ASP A 49 -10.51 -3.49 5.46
N PHE A 50 -9.95 -2.28 5.49
CA PHE A 50 -8.97 -1.88 6.49
C PHE A 50 -9.22 -0.48 7.06
N SER A 51 -8.57 -0.17 8.18
CA SER A 51 -8.52 1.16 8.80
C SER A 51 -7.08 1.64 9.03
N GLU A 52 -6.90 2.95 9.21
CA GLU A 52 -5.59 3.53 9.57
C GLU A 52 -5.10 3.00 10.94
N GLU A 53 -6.01 2.73 11.87
CA GLU A 53 -5.67 2.13 13.17
C GLU A 53 -5.07 0.73 13.01
N GLN A 54 -5.67 -0.13 12.17
CA GLN A 54 -5.15 -1.47 11.91
C GLN A 54 -3.75 -1.44 11.28
N LEU A 55 -3.53 -0.54 10.32
CA LEU A 55 -2.22 -0.35 9.69
C LEU A 55 -1.19 0.18 10.69
N THR A 56 -1.58 1.08 11.59
CA THR A 56 -0.72 1.61 12.65
C THR A 56 -0.25 0.49 13.58
N VAL A 57 -1.20 -0.33 14.06
CA VAL A 57 -0.89 -1.47 14.93
C VAL A 57 0.06 -2.43 14.22
N ALA A 58 -0.24 -2.79 12.97
CA ALA A 58 0.61 -3.66 12.17
C ALA A 58 2.04 -3.10 11.99
N LEU A 59 2.18 -1.78 11.83
CA LEU A 59 3.49 -1.16 11.67
C LEU A 59 4.30 -1.18 12.97
N CYS A 60 3.67 -0.89 14.12
CA CYS A 60 4.30 -1.00 15.44
C CYS A 60 4.63 -2.45 15.86
N GLU A 61 3.87 -3.44 15.37
CA GLU A 61 4.14 -4.85 15.66
C GLU A 61 5.34 -5.39 14.87
N GLU A 62 5.50 -4.96 13.63
CA GLU A 62 6.59 -5.41 12.75
C GLU A 62 7.87 -4.59 12.93
N TYR A 63 7.74 -3.29 13.19
CA TYR A 63 8.85 -2.36 13.33
C TYR A 63 8.87 -1.77 14.73
N ASP A 64 10.07 -1.58 15.28
CA ASP A 64 10.27 -0.90 16.57
C ASP A 64 10.10 0.62 16.41
N VAL A 65 8.84 1.03 16.20
CA VAL A 65 8.42 2.42 16.03
C VAL A 65 7.29 2.73 17.01
N ASP A 66 7.31 3.93 17.59
CA ASP A 66 6.25 4.35 18.49
C ASP A 66 4.94 4.62 17.73
N THR A 67 3.83 4.51 18.46
CA THR A 67 2.48 4.65 17.88
C THR A 67 2.25 6.01 17.24
N GLN A 68 2.82 7.10 17.78
CA GLN A 68 2.59 8.43 17.24
C GLN A 68 3.26 8.58 15.87
N THR A 69 4.52 8.15 15.73
CA THR A 69 5.21 8.13 14.44
C THR A 69 4.52 7.19 13.45
N ALA A 70 4.16 5.97 13.88
CA ALA A 70 3.45 5.03 13.02
C ALA A 70 2.12 5.58 12.49
N GLN A 71 1.34 6.28 13.33
CA GLN A 71 0.09 6.92 12.92
C GLN A 71 0.33 7.98 11.84
N GLN A 72 1.37 8.81 12.00
CA GLN A 72 1.69 9.85 11.03
C GLN A 72 2.12 9.26 9.68
N ASP A 73 2.94 8.21 9.70
CA ASP A 73 3.41 7.54 8.49
C ASP A 73 2.27 6.82 7.77
N VAL A 74 1.42 6.09 8.51
CA VAL A 74 0.23 5.43 7.97
C VAL A 74 -0.74 6.43 7.38
N HIS A 75 -0.98 7.55 8.06
CA HIS A 75 -1.85 8.60 7.57
C HIS A 75 -1.33 9.17 6.25
N ALA A 76 -0.03 9.50 6.19
CA ALA A 76 0.61 10.00 4.97
C ALA A 76 0.51 8.99 3.81
N LEU A 77 0.74 7.69 4.09
CA LEU A 77 0.62 6.62 3.11
C LEU A 77 -0.81 6.50 2.56
N VAL A 78 -1.81 6.51 3.42
CA VAL A 78 -3.23 6.40 3.04
C VAL A 78 -3.68 7.63 2.24
N GLU A 79 -3.24 8.83 2.61
CA GLU A 79 -3.50 10.04 1.83
C GLU A 79 -2.89 9.94 0.42
N GLU A 80 -1.70 9.35 0.28
CA GLU A 80 -1.10 9.11 -1.03
C GLU A 80 -1.90 8.10 -1.85
N TRP A 81 -2.36 7.02 -1.24
CA TRP A 81 -3.24 6.04 -1.90
C TRP A 81 -4.55 6.67 -2.39
N LYS A 82 -5.13 7.62 -1.63
CA LYS A 82 -6.31 8.39 -2.04
C LYS A 82 -6.00 9.30 -3.24
N LYS A 83 -4.88 10.04 -3.22
CA LYS A 83 -4.47 10.92 -4.33
C LYS A 83 -4.22 10.15 -5.62
N LEU A 84 -3.57 8.98 -5.51
CA LEU A 84 -3.34 8.05 -6.62
C LEU A 84 -4.62 7.35 -7.08
N ARG A 85 -5.74 7.53 -6.34
CA ARG A 85 -7.05 6.92 -6.60
C ARG A 85 -6.97 5.40 -6.71
N ILE A 86 -6.19 4.77 -5.83
CA ILE A 86 -6.06 3.31 -5.75
C ILE A 86 -6.90 2.69 -4.63
N LEU A 87 -7.64 3.50 -3.87
CA LEU A 87 -8.68 3.07 -2.95
C LEU A 87 -10.07 3.21 -3.58
N GLU A 88 -10.99 2.32 -3.20
CA GLU A 88 -12.41 2.42 -3.58
C GLU A 88 -13.04 3.70 -3.01
N ALA A 89 -14.03 4.23 -3.74
CA ALA A 89 -14.72 5.48 -3.41
C ALA A 89 -15.83 5.27 -2.37
#